data_AF-A0A1Y4QIX5-F1
#
_entry.id   AF-A0A1Y4QIX5-F1
#
_cell.length_a   1.000
_cell.length_b   1.000
_cell.length_c   1.000
_cell.angle_alpha   90.00
_cell.angle_beta   90.00
_cell.angle_gamma   90.00
#
_symmetry.space_group_name_H-M   'P 1'
#
loop_
_entity.id
_entity.type
_entity.pdbx_description
1 polymer ?
#
loop_
_entity_poly.entity_id
_entity_poly.type
_entity_poly.pdbx_seq_one_letter_code
_entity_poly.pdbx_strand_id
1 'polypeptide(L)'
;MPIIKPISDLRNYNQVLEKVSVGSPVYLTKNGHGCYTIMDINEQEEMYEKAKKYDKLVAEVKLMSMLNESVVSANEEGWIDEDEMLKYFEKRFNND
;
A
#
# COMPACT_ATOMS: atom_id res chain seq x y z
N MET A 1 -7.10 -14.82 -18.62
CA MET A 1 -5.85 -15.61 -18.62
C MET A 1 -4.71 -14.64 -18.91
N PRO A 2 -3.63 -14.60 -18.11
CA PRO A 2 -2.57 -13.60 -18.28
C PRO A 2 -1.86 -13.79 -19.62
N ILE A 3 -1.58 -12.69 -20.32
CA ILE A 3 -0.87 -12.71 -21.60
C ILE A 3 0.62 -12.65 -21.31
N ILE A 4 1.36 -13.71 -21.64
CA ILE A 4 2.80 -13.81 -21.40
C ILE A 4 3.54 -13.83 -22.75
N LYS A 5 4.53 -12.96 -22.92
CA LYS A 5 5.32 -12.81 -24.16
C LYS A 5 6.81 -12.72 -23.85
N PRO A 6 7.71 -13.18 -24.73
CA PRO A 6 9.14 -12.92 -24.56
C PRO A 6 9.42 -11.43 -24.81
N ILE A 7 10.42 -10.88 -24.13
CA ILE A 7 10.83 -9.47 -24.31
C ILE A 7 11.24 -9.15 -25.75
N SER A 8 11.67 -10.16 -26.52
CA SER A 8 11.98 -10.02 -27.94
C SER A 8 10.78 -9.60 -28.78
N ASP A 9 9.54 -9.83 -28.33
CA ASP A 9 8.34 -9.41 -29.06
C ASP A 9 8.18 -7.89 -29.10
N LEU A 10 8.86 -7.15 -28.20
CA LEU A 10 8.91 -5.68 -28.26
C LEU A 10 9.59 -5.12 -29.51
N ARG A 11 10.31 -5.95 -30.29
CA ARG A 11 10.78 -5.55 -31.62
C ARG A 11 9.62 -5.15 -32.54
N ASN A 12 8.44 -5.73 -32.33
CA ASN A 12 7.18 -5.31 -32.95
C ASN A 12 6.16 -4.96 -31.87
N TYR A 13 6.45 -3.88 -31.14
CA TYR A 13 5.69 -3.46 -29.97
C TYR A 13 4.19 -3.24 -30.24
N ASN A 14 3.77 -2.90 -31.47
CA ASN A 14 2.35 -2.74 -31.81
C ASN A 14 1.52 -4.00 -31.50
N GLN A 15 2.02 -5.19 -31.84
CA GLN A 15 1.32 -6.46 -31.55
C GLN A 15 1.25 -6.80 -30.05
N VAL A 16 2.10 -6.16 -29.24
CA VAL A 16 2.09 -6.27 -27.79
C VAL A 16 1.07 -5.29 -27.22
N LEU A 17 1.11 -4.02 -27.65
CA LEU A 17 0.21 -2.97 -27.18
C LEU A 17 -1.26 -3.23 -27.54
N GLU A 18 -1.54 -3.81 -28.71
CA GLU A 18 -2.91 -4.22 -29.10
C GLU A 18 -3.56 -5.21 -28.13
N LYS A 19 -2.77 -5.87 -27.28
CA LYS A 19 -3.24 -6.85 -26.29
C LYS A 19 -3.36 -6.29 -24.88
N VAL A 20 -2.95 -5.04 -24.70
CA VAL A 20 -3.02 -4.33 -23.42
C VAL A 20 -4.36 -3.60 -23.37
N SER A 21 -5.15 -3.93 -22.35
CA SER A 21 -6.37 -3.22 -22.00
C SER A 21 -6.60 -3.33 -20.50
N VAL A 22 -7.52 -2.53 -19.96
CA VAL A 22 -7.86 -2.55 -18.53
C VAL A 22 -8.23 -3.97 -18.09
N GLY A 23 -7.50 -4.50 -17.10
CA GLY A 23 -7.68 -5.85 -16.56
C GLY A 23 -7.02 -6.96 -17.40
N SER A 24 -6.29 -6.59 -18.46
CA SER A 24 -5.55 -7.50 -19.34
C SER A 24 -4.12 -7.00 -19.57
N PRO A 25 -3.27 -6.98 -18.51
CA PRO A 25 -1.87 -6.65 -18.66
C PRO A 25 -1.10 -7.74 -19.42
N VAL A 26 -0.03 -7.33 -20.11
CA VAL A 26 0.93 -8.23 -20.76
C VAL A 26 2.18 -8.36 -19.90
N TYR A 27 2.53 -9.59 -19.54
CA TYR A 27 3.74 -9.93 -18.81
C TYR A 27 4.85 -10.32 -19.78
N LEU A 28 6.02 -9.71 -19.65
CA LEU A 28 7.17 -9.99 -20.48
C LEU A 28 8.18 -10.88 -19.75
N THR A 29 8.71 -11.86 -20.48
CA THR A 29 9.72 -12.78 -19.98
C THR A 29 11.09 -12.55 -20.63
N LYS A 30 12.15 -12.77 -19.88
CA LYS A 30 13.53 -12.84 -20.37
C LYS A 30 14.08 -14.22 -20.03
N ASN A 31 14.49 -14.99 -21.03
CA ASN A 31 14.96 -16.37 -20.86
C ASN A 31 13.97 -17.24 -20.05
N GLY A 32 12.68 -17.14 -20.34
CA GLY A 32 11.61 -17.89 -19.65
C GLY A 32 11.20 -17.37 -18.27
N HIS A 33 11.86 -16.33 -17.74
CA HIS A 33 11.56 -15.76 -16.43
C HIS A 33 10.77 -14.45 -16.57
N GLY A 34 9.68 -14.29 -15.82
CA GLY A 34 8.94 -13.02 -15.77
C GLY A 34 9.84 -11.87 -15.33
N CYS A 35 9.78 -10.76 -16.04
CA CYS A 35 10.70 -9.64 -15.82
C CYS A 35 10.04 -8.26 -15.87
N TYR A 36 9.01 -8.08 -16.69
CA TYR A 36 8.31 -6.79 -16.83
C TYR A 36 6.81 -7.00 -17.04
N THR A 37 6.03 -5.95 -16.84
CA THR A 37 4.60 -5.89 -17.12
C THR A 37 4.29 -4.62 -17.90
N ILE A 38 3.41 -4.71 -18.90
CA ILE A 38 2.80 -3.58 -19.59
C ILE A 38 1.30 -3.63 -19.29
N MET A 39 0.75 -2.53 -18.78
CA MET A 39 -0.65 -2.42 -18.41
C MET A 39 -1.25 -1.12 -18.93
N ASP A 40 -2.58 -1.06 -18.98
CA ASP A 40 -3.30 0.16 -19.33
C ASP A 40 -3.06 1.24 -18.26
N ILE A 41 -2.98 2.50 -18.68
CA ILE A 41 -2.72 3.61 -17.75
C ILE A 41 -3.85 3.77 -16.73
N ASN A 42 -5.10 3.52 -17.11
CA ASN A 42 -6.23 3.61 -16.20
C ASN A 42 -6.18 2.49 -15.15
N GLU A 43 -5.74 1.29 -15.54
CA GLU A 43 -5.52 0.19 -14.59
C GLU A 43 -4.43 0.55 -13.57
N GLN A 44 -3.33 1.17 -14.02
CA GLN A 44 -2.28 1.66 -13.13
C GLN A 44 -2.81 2.72 -12.13
N GLU A 45 -3.58 3.69 -12.62
CA GLU A 45 -4.17 4.74 -11.78
C GLU A 45 -5.16 4.17 -10.75
N GLU A 46 -6.03 3.25 -11.16
CA GLU A 46 -6.95 2.56 -10.25
C GLU A 46 -6.20 1.76 -9.17
N MET A 47 -5.13 1.05 -9.54
CA MET A 47 -4.28 0.33 -8.59
C MET A 47 -3.62 1.27 -7.58
N TYR A 48 -3.12 2.42 -8.04
CA TYR A 48 -2.50 3.42 -7.18
C TYR A 48 -3.49 4.00 -6.17
N GLU A 49 -4.69 4.39 -6.62
CA GLU A 49 -5.73 4.90 -5.73
C GLU A 49 -6.21 3.84 -4.73
N LYS A 50 -6.27 2.56 -5.15
CA LYS A 50 -6.58 1.45 -4.25
C LYS A 50 -5.49 1.24 -3.20
N ALA A 51 -4.21 1.32 -3.59
CA ALA A 51 -3.09 1.20 -2.66
C ALA A 51 -3.13 2.33 -1.61
N LYS A 52 -3.34 3.57 -2.04
CA LYS A 52 -3.48 4.72 -1.13
C LYS A 52 -4.64 4.56 -0.14
N LYS A 53 -5.78 4.04 -0.59
CA LYS A 53 -6.92 3.73 0.29
C LYS A 53 -6.59 2.61 1.27
N TYR A 54 -5.86 1.59 0.82
CA TYR A 54 -5.44 0.49 1.67
C TYR A 54 -4.48 0.97 2.77
N ASP A 55 -3.47 1.78 2.44
CA ASP A 55 -2.54 2.35 3.42
C ASP A 55 -3.27 3.19 4.47
N LYS A 56 -4.25 4.00 4.03
CA LYS A 56 -5.11 4.76 4.93
C LYS A 56 -5.90 3.84 5.87
N LEU A 57 -6.52 2.79 5.33
CA LEU A 57 -7.29 1.83 6.12
C LEU A 57 -6.40 1.12 7.16
N VAL A 58 -5.19 0.71 6.78
CA VAL A 58 -4.23 0.10 7.70
C VAL A 58 -3.86 1.05 8.84
N ALA A 59 -3.62 2.33 8.52
CA ALA A 59 -3.34 3.35 9.54
C ALA A 59 -4.53 3.58 10.49
N GLU A 60 -5.75 3.64 9.94
CA GLU A 60 -6.98 3.79 10.73
C GLU A 60 -7.21 2.60 11.66
N VAL A 61 -7.06 1.37 11.16
CA VAL A 61 -7.19 0.14 11.98
C VAL A 61 -6.15 0.12 13.09
N LYS A 62 -4.90 0.49 12.79
CA LYS A 62 -3.83 0.56 13.80
C LYS A 62 -4.15 1.60 14.87
N LEU A 63 -4.61 2.79 14.48
CA LEU A 63 -5.03 3.82 15.41
C LEU A 63 -6.17 3.32 16.32
N MET A 64 -7.17 2.66 15.75
CA MET A 64 -8.30 2.11 16.52
C MET A 64 -7.84 1.02 17.50
N SER A 65 -6.90 0.16 17.12
CA SER A 65 -6.30 -0.83 18.03
C SER A 65 -5.62 -0.15 19.22
N MET A 66 -4.75 0.83 18.94
CA MET A 66 -4.02 1.57 19.97
C MET A 66 -4.96 2.34 20.90
N LEU A 67 -6.02 2.96 20.36
CA LEU A 67 -7.04 3.63 21.17
C LEU A 67 -7.77 2.63 22.07
N ASN A 68 -8.17 1.48 21.54
CA ASN A 68 -8.83 0.46 22.35
C ASN A 68 -7.92 -0.07 23.47
N GLU A 69 -6.64 -0.36 23.16
CA GLU A 69 -5.64 -0.73 24.16
C GLU A 69 -5.48 0.34 25.24
N SER A 70 -5.45 1.62 24.85
CA SER A 70 -5.36 2.75 25.80
C SER A 70 -6.57 2.84 26.72
N VAL A 71 -7.78 2.61 26.20
CA VAL A 71 -9.01 2.63 27.01
C VAL A 71 -9.03 1.46 27.99
N VAL A 72 -8.60 0.26 27.56
CA VAL A 72 -8.50 -0.91 28.44
C VAL A 72 -7.51 -0.65 29.56
N SER A 73 -6.28 -0.20 29.26
CA SER A 73 -5.26 0.12 30.26
C SER A 73 -5.73 1.21 31.21
N ALA A 74 -6.35 2.29 30.72
CA ALA A 74 -6.86 3.36 31.60
C ALA A 74 -7.99 2.88 32.53
N ASN A 75 -8.81 1.93 32.09
CA ASN A 75 -9.85 1.33 32.94
C ASN A 75 -9.28 0.36 33.99
N GLU A 76 -8.14 -0.29 33.72
CA GLU A 76 -7.50 -1.25 34.62
C GLU A 76 -6.51 -0.58 35.60
N GLU A 77 -5.72 0.37 35.10
CA GLU A 77 -4.61 1.02 35.81
C GLU A 77 -4.97 2.42 36.33
N GLY A 78 -6.05 3.02 35.80
CA GLY A 78 -6.51 4.36 36.15
C GLY A 78 -6.26 5.39 35.04
N TRP A 79 -7.10 6.42 35.03
CA TRP A 79 -6.98 7.55 34.11
C TRP A 79 -6.04 8.61 34.69
N ILE A 80 -5.25 9.24 33.83
CA ILE A 80 -4.43 10.41 34.17
C ILE A 80 -5.14 11.70 33.76
N ASP A 81 -4.83 12.79 34.46
CA ASP A 81 -5.32 14.11 34.08
C ASP A 81 -4.45 14.77 32.99
N GLU A 82 -4.90 15.93 32.50
CA GLU A 82 -4.24 16.67 31.43
C GLU A 82 -2.81 17.12 31.82
N ASP A 83 -2.59 17.51 33.08
CA ASP A 83 -1.29 18.00 33.55
C ASP A 83 -0.25 16.87 33.60
N GLU A 84 -0.66 15.68 34.06
CA GLU A 84 0.20 14.48 34.05
C GLU A 84 0.50 14.02 32.61
N MET A 85 -0.50 14.05 31.73
CA MET A 85 -0.35 13.70 30.31
C MET A 85 0.64 14.63 29.60
N LEU A 86 0.52 15.95 29.79
CA LEU A 86 1.43 16.94 29.20
C LEU A 86 2.87 16.75 29.70
N LYS A 87 3.07 16.57 31.01
CA LYS A 87 4.40 16.28 31.58
C LYS A 87 5.02 15.01 30.99
N TYR A 88 4.21 13.96 30.80
CA TYR A 88 4.67 12.72 30.17
C TYR A 88 5.17 12.96 28.74
N PHE A 89 4.40 13.68 27.91
CA PHE A 89 4.77 13.95 26.53
C PHE A 89 5.96 14.91 26.39
N GLU A 90 6.02 15.96 27.21
CA GLU A 90 7.19 16.83 27.27
C GLU A 90 8.45 16.02 27.58
N LYS A 91 8.39 15.15 28.60
CA LYS A 91 9.54 14.30 28.96
C LYS A 91 9.93 13.34 27.85
N ARG A 92 8.94 12.78 27.14
CA ARG A 92 9.14 11.76 26.09
C ARG A 92 9.71 12.36 24.80
N PHE A 93 9.31 13.57 24.43
CA PHE A 93 9.63 14.16 23.13
C PHE A 93 10.62 15.33 23.18
N ASN A 94 10.90 15.92 24.36
CA ASN A 94 11.85 17.04 24.51
C ASN A 94 13.15 16.67 25.23
N ASN A 95 13.40 15.40 25.55
CA ASN A 95 14.68 14.95 26.13
C ASN A 95 15.61 14.26 25.10
N ASP A 96 15.38 14.49 23.80
CA ASP A 96 16.36 14.20 22.73
C ASP A 96 17.13 15.47 22.34
#